data_AF-A0A1E7YZI9-F1
#
_entry.id   AF-A0A1E7YZI9-F1
#
_cell.length_a   1.000
_cell.length_b   1.000
_cell.length_c   1.000
_cell.angle_alpha   90.00
_cell.angle_beta   90.00
_cell.angle_gamma   90.00
#
_symmetry.space_group_name_H-M   'P 1'
#
loop_
_entity.id
_entity.type
_entity.pdbx_description
1 polymer ?
#
loop_
_entity_poly.entity_id
_entity_poly.type
_entity_poly.pdbx_seq_one_letter_code
_entity_poly.pdbx_strand_id
1 'polypeptide(L)' 'MSAIHIFKAGTHTDMHGTKLPFTQSDLAACVKAYNPSVHEAPLVIGHPKTEDPAWGWVKALKLSGADLLAEPEQLVVVN' A
#
# COMPACT_ATOMS: atom_id res chain seq x y z
N MET A 1 14.10 -5.72 -6.26
CA MET A 1 12.95 -4.97 -6.82
C MET A 1 12.84 -3.66 -6.06
N SER A 2 12.47 -2.58 -6.73
CA SER A 2 12.29 -1.27 -6.09
C SER A 2 10.96 -1.23 -5.33
N ALA A 3 10.93 -0.57 -4.18
CA ALA A 3 9.69 -0.37 -3.43
C ALA A 3 8.75 0.58 -4.19
N ILE A 4 7.45 0.37 -4.06
CA ILE A 4 6.39 1.14 -4.72
C ILE A 4 5.88 2.18 -3.75
N HIS A 5 5.85 3.45 -4.15
CA HIS A 5 5.23 4.49 -3.34
C HIS A 5 3.71 4.37 -3.40
N ILE A 6 3.08 4.13 -2.25
CA ILE A 6 1.63 3.85 -2.17
C ILE A 6 0.85 4.97 -1.48
N PHE A 7 1.50 5.75 -0.60
CA PHE A 7 0.82 6.82 0.13
C PHE A 7 1.80 7.83 0.71
N LYS A 8 1.35 9.07 0.91
CA LYS A 8 2.17 10.16 1.48
C LYS A 8 1.45 10.82 2.64
N ALA A 9 2.15 11.14 3.72
CA ALA A 9 1.57 11.93 4.81
C ALA A 9 1.15 13.33 4.33
N GLY A 10 0.03 13.82 4.84
CA GLY A 10 -0.58 15.08 4.43
C GLY A 10 -2.09 15.04 4.53
N THR A 11 -2.75 16.05 3.97
CA THR A 11 -4.21 16.10 3.91
C THR A 11 -4.68 15.48 2.61
N HIS A 12 -5.53 14.45 2.71
CA HIS A 12 -6.12 13.76 1.57
C HIS A 12 -7.63 13.91 1.59
N THR A 13 -8.23 13.98 0.41
CA THR A 13 -9.68 14.03 0.25
C THR A 13 -10.20 12.64 -0.05
N ASP A 14 -11.11 12.12 0.77
CA ASP A 14 -11.76 10.83 0.52
C ASP A 14 -12.80 10.92 -0.63
N MET A 15 -13.40 9.78 -0.99
CA MET A 15 -14.41 9.73 -2.06
C MET A 15 -15.69 10.51 -1.75
N HIS A 16 -15.93 10.86 -0.49
CA HIS A 16 -17.07 11.67 -0.05
C HIS A 16 -16.75 13.17 0.01
N GLY A 17 -15.52 13.56 -0.35
CA GLY A 17 -15.06 14.95 -0.31
C GLY A 17 -14.53 15.39 1.06
N THR A 18 -14.39 14.48 2.02
CA THR A 18 -13.90 14.80 3.36
C THR A 18 -12.39 14.92 3.35
N LYS A 19 -11.86 16.02 3.87
CA LYS A 19 -10.41 16.20 4.07
C LYS A 19 -9.97 15.54 5.36
N LEU A 20 -9.10 14.56 5.24
CA LEU A 20 -8.55 13.78 6.35
C LEU A 20 -7.05 14.05 6.48
N PRO A 21 -6.56 14.41 7.68
CA PRO A 21 -5.13 14.51 7.94
C PRO A 21 -4.53 13.13 8.19
N PHE A 22 -3.44 12.82 7.52
CA PHE A 22 -2.63 11.64 7.75
C PHE A 22 -1.22 12.08 8.13
N THR A 23 -0.84 11.82 9.38
CA THR A 23 0.48 12.18 9.92
C THR A 23 1.50 11.09 9.64
N GLN A 24 2.79 11.42 9.80
CA GLN A 24 3.86 10.44 9.71
C GLN A 24 3.69 9.30 10.74
N SER A 25 3.17 9.62 11.93
CA SER A 25 2.89 8.63 12.98
C SER A 25 1.78 7.66 12.58
N ASP A 26 0.77 8.12 11.85
CA ASP A 26 -0.30 7.26 11.33
C ASP A 26 0.28 6.24 10.33
N LEU A 27 1.15 6.70 9.43
CA LEU A 27 1.82 5.81 8.47
C LEU A 27 2.77 4.83 9.19
N ALA A 28 3.48 5.28 10.24
CA ALA A 28 4.32 4.40 11.06
C ALA A 28 3.48 3.32 11.77
N ALA A 29 2.27 3.66 12.24
CA ALA A 29 1.33 2.70 12.80
C ALA A 29 0.87 1.68 11.75
N CYS A 30 0.60 2.10 10.51
CA CYS A 30 0.29 1.18 9.40
C CYS A 30 1.43 0.19 9.13
N VAL A 31 2.68 0.67 9.08
CA VAL A 31 3.87 -0.21 8.90
C VAL A 31 3.94 -1.25 10.01
N LYS A 32 3.74 -0.86 11.26
CA LYS A 32 3.78 -1.77 12.41
C LYS A 32 2.62 -2.77 12.44
N ALA A 33 1.44 -2.35 11.97
CA ALA A 33 0.25 -3.18 11.97
C ALA A 33 0.23 -4.20 10.82
N TYR A 34 0.94 -3.92 9.72
CA TYR A 34 0.96 -4.81 8.57
C TYR A 34 1.64 -6.14 8.88
N ASN A 35 0.89 -7.23 8.71
CA ASN A 35 1.39 -8.60 8.87
C ASN A 35 0.90 -9.47 7.70
N PRO A 36 1.78 -9.79 6.73
CA PRO A 36 1.45 -10.65 5.59
C PRO A 36 0.89 -12.03 6.00
N SER A 37 1.29 -12.56 7.17
CA SER A 37 0.80 -13.85 7.65
C SER A 37 -0.67 -13.80 8.10
N VAL A 38 -1.22 -12.61 8.39
CA VAL A 38 -2.64 -12.43 8.70
C VAL A 38 -3.41 -12.15 7.40
N HIS A 39 -2.93 -11.18 6.61
CA HIS A 39 -3.51 -10.87 5.31
C HIS A 39 -2.46 -10.19 4.43
N GLU A 40 -2.19 -10.80 3.29
CA GLU A 40 -1.25 -10.30 2.31
C GLU A 40 -1.97 -9.36 1.32
N ALA A 41 -1.44 -8.16 1.10
CA ALA A 41 -2.07 -7.20 0.19
C ALA A 41 -1.73 -7.54 -1.28
N PRO A 42 -2.75 -7.75 -2.17
CA PRO A 42 -2.52 -8.08 -3.57
C PRO A 42 -2.07 -6.85 -4.37
N LEU A 43 -1.12 -7.05 -5.29
CA LEU A 43 -0.73 -6.09 -6.31
C LEU A 43 -1.51 -6.38 -7.59
N VAL A 44 -2.24 -5.39 -8.08
CA VAL A 44 -3.08 -5.49 -9.28
C VAL A 44 -2.61 -4.51 -10.35
N ILE A 45 -2.82 -4.84 -11.62
CA ILE A 45 -2.52 -3.93 -12.74
C ILE A 45 -3.77 -3.13 -13.04
N GLY A 46 -3.70 -1.80 -12.89
CA GLY A 46 -4.85 -0.92 -13.02
C GLY A 46 -5.57 -0.71 -11.69
N HIS A 47 -6.71 0.00 -11.73
CA HIS A 47 -7.56 0.20 -10.56
C HIS A 47 -8.77 -0.73 -10.66
N PRO A 48 -8.82 -1.84 -9.90
CA PRO A 48 -9.93 -2.78 -9.95
C PRO A 48 -11.21 -2.11 -9.49
N LYS A 49 -12.33 -2.46 -10.14
CA LYS A 49 -13.65 -1.99 -9.70
C LYS A 49 -14.16 -2.76 -8.48
N THR A 50 -13.78 -4.03 -8.37
CA THR A 50 -14.19 -4.93 -7.28
C THR A 50 -13.01 -5.81 -6.87
N GLU A 51 -12.61 -6.77 -7.71
CA GLU A 51 -11.47 -7.66 -7.48
C GLU A 51 -10.88 -8.08 -8.83
N ASP A 52 -9.67 -7.62 -9.15
CA ASP A 52 -8.91 -8.07 -10.32
C ASP A 52 -7.81 -9.07 -9.89
N PRO A 53 -7.29 -9.92 -10.80
CA PRO A 53 -6.25 -10.88 -10.47
C PRO A 53 -5.03 -10.22 -9.81
N ALA A 54 -4.54 -10.83 -8.73
CA ALA A 54 -3.29 -10.45 -8.11
C ALA A 54 -2.11 -10.87 -9.00
N TRP A 55 -1.31 -9.89 -9.40
CA TRP A 55 -0.07 -10.07 -10.15
C TRP A 55 1.14 -10.19 -9.23
N GLY A 56 0.96 -10.01 -7.94
CA GLY A 56 1.99 -10.15 -6.93
C GLY A 56 1.47 -9.77 -5.57
N TRP A 57 2.36 -9.75 -4.59
CA TRP A 57 2.01 -9.53 -3.21
C TRP A 57 3.00 -8.66 -2.46
N VAL A 58 2.50 -7.90 -1.48
CA VAL A 58 3.31 -7.03 -0.63
C VAL A 58 3.84 -7.81 0.57
N LYS A 59 5.16 -7.98 0.67
CA LYS A 59 5.79 -8.63 1.83
C LYS A 59 6.02 -7.70 3.02
N ALA A 60 6.14 -6.40 2.77
CA ALA A 60 6.45 -5.44 3.82
C ALA A 60 6.01 -4.04 3.42
N LEU A 61 5.67 -3.24 4.44
CA LEU A 61 5.57 -1.80 4.31
C LEU A 61 6.81 -1.15 4.93
N LYS A 62 7.23 -0.02 4.37
CA LYS A 62 8.34 0.79 4.89
C LYS A 62 7.98 2.25 4.87
N LEU A 63 8.48 2.98 5.85
CA LEU A 63 8.39 4.43 5.90
C LEU A 63 9.72 5.04 5.42
N SER A 64 9.64 5.99 4.50
CA SER A 64 10.77 6.78 4.03
C SER A 64 10.43 8.26 4.14
N GLY A 65 10.82 8.88 5.24
CA GLY A 65 10.38 10.25 5.55
C GLY A 65 8.85 10.31 5.66
N ALA A 66 8.22 11.13 4.82
CA ALA A 66 6.76 11.30 4.79
C ALA A 66 6.04 10.27 3.90
N ASP A 67 6.78 9.37 3.24
CA ASP A 67 6.25 8.50 2.20
C ASP A 67 6.16 7.05 2.71
N LEU A 68 5.03 6.40 2.42
CA LEU A 68 4.76 4.99 2.68
C LEU A 68 5.06 4.18 1.41
N LEU A 69 5.92 3.18 1.55
CA LEU A 69 6.39 2.34 0.48
C LEU A 69 5.94 0.89 0.72
N ALA A 70 5.51 0.20 -0.35
CA ALA A 70 5.23 -1.22 -0.36
C ALA A 70 6.36 -1.99 -1.04
N GLU A 71 6.85 -3.04 -0.39
CA GLU A 71 7.85 -3.94 -0.96
C GLU A 71 7.17 -5.17 -1.58
N PRO A 72 7.35 -5.42 -2.89
CA PRO A 72 6.85 -6.65 -3.51
C PRO A 72 7.72 -7.86 -3.15
N GLU A 73 7.09 -9.03 -3.00
CA GLU A 73 7.80 -10.32 -2.86
C GLU A 73 8.04 -11.01 -4.21
N GLN A 74 7.02 -11.10 -5.05
CA GLN A 74 7.08 -11.70 -6.37
C GLN A 74 5.99 -11.11 -7.28
N LEU A 75 6.35 -10.77 -8.52
CA LEU A 75 5.37 -10.53 -9.57
C LEU A 75 5.21 -11.84 -10.34
N VAL A 76 4.06 -12.51 -10.23
CA VAL A 76 3.79 -13.70 -11.04
C VAL A 76 3.52 -13.23 -12.45
N VAL A 77 4.43 -13.52 -13.37
CA VAL A 77 4.16 -13.42 -14.81
C VAL A 77 3.21 -14.57 -15.13
N VAL A 78 1.92 -14.28 -15.21
CA VAL A 78 0.95 -15.23 -15.76
C VAL A 78 1.17 -15.21 -17.28
N ASN A 79 1.71 -16.32 -17.82
CA ASN A 79 1.83 -16.53 -19.27
C ASN A 79 0.45 -16.62 -19.94
#